data_AF-A0A4Q3DQN4-F1
#
_entry.id   AF-A0A4Q3DQN4-F1
#
_cell.length_a   1.000
_cell.length_b   1.000
_cell.length_c   1.000
_cell.angle_alpha   90.00
_cell.angle_beta   90.00
_cell.angle_gamma   90.00
#
_symmetry.space_group_name_H-M   'P 1'
#
loop_
_entity.id
_entity.type
_entity.pdbx_description
1 polymer ?
#
loop_
_entity_poly.entity_id
_entity_poly.type
_entity_poly.pdbx_seq_one_letter_code
_entity_poly.pdbx_strand_id
1 'polypeptide(L)'
;MLKLNRRKFLLNSTLGASGIVFGSKVFGKSVVKEASAANFPIVISTWDFGIPANQEAWKILSKGGRALDAVEAGVKIPEADPNNHSVGAAGYPDRDGHVTLDACIMDEKGNCGGVAAMEYIDHPIAVARMVMEKTPHVLLVGEGATQFALENGFKKKVLLTADSEKAWKEWLKTAKYKPEINVENRLYSPKKLPGNEYNHDTIG
;
A
#
# COMPACT_ATOMS: atom_id res chain seq x y z
N MET A 1 22.30 29.67 -6.86
CA MET A 1 22.85 28.50 -6.14
C MET A 1 21.89 27.33 -6.37
N LEU A 2 22.21 26.40 -7.27
CA LEU A 2 21.32 25.30 -7.63
C LEU A 2 21.29 24.26 -6.50
N LYS A 3 20.12 24.08 -5.85
CA LYS A 3 19.88 23.00 -4.87
C LYS A 3 19.99 21.65 -5.59
N LEU A 4 21.07 20.91 -5.31
CA LEU A 4 21.25 19.54 -5.75
C LEU A 4 20.24 18.63 -5.02
N ASN A 5 19.33 18.02 -5.79
CA ASN A 5 18.36 17.03 -5.33
C ASN A 5 18.94 15.63 -5.52
N ARG A 6 18.84 14.74 -4.52
CA ARG A 6 19.35 13.35 -4.56
C ARG A 6 18.87 12.59 -5.80
N ARG A 7 17.62 12.83 -6.27
CA ARG A 7 17.09 12.22 -7.50
C ARG A 7 17.82 12.67 -8.77
N LYS A 8 18.29 13.93 -8.83
CA LYS A 8 19.05 14.46 -9.98
C LYS A 8 20.53 14.10 -9.92
N PHE A 9 21.08 13.82 -8.73
CA PHE A 9 22.47 13.43 -8.57
C PHE A 9 22.78 12.07 -9.22
N LEU A 10 21.93 11.06 -8.99
CA LEU A 10 22.07 9.75 -9.64
C LEU A 10 21.89 9.86 -11.16
N LEU A 11 20.95 10.68 -11.60
CA LEU A 11 20.71 10.92 -13.03
C LEU A 11 21.89 11.64 -13.72
N ASN A 12 22.60 12.51 -13.00
CA ASN A 12 23.77 13.21 -13.53
C ASN A 12 25.07 12.40 -13.40
N SER A 13 25.14 11.43 -12.47
CA SER A 13 26.31 10.55 -12.35
C SER A 13 26.53 9.64 -13.55
N THR A 14 25.48 9.35 -14.34
CA THR A 14 25.61 8.61 -15.61
C THR A 14 26.21 9.44 -16.74
N LEU A 15 26.14 10.77 -16.67
CA LEU A 15 26.74 11.69 -17.66
C LEU A 15 28.21 12.01 -17.38
N GLY A 16 28.73 11.67 -16.20
CA GLY A 16 30.13 11.92 -15.81
C GLY A 16 31.13 10.84 -16.24
N ALA A 17 30.65 9.70 -16.78
CA ALA A 17 31.48 8.54 -17.11
C ALA A 17 31.99 8.51 -18.57
N SER A 18 31.85 9.60 -19.33
CA SER A 18 32.29 9.67 -20.73
C SER A 18 33.81 9.88 -20.93
N GLY A 19 34.62 9.69 -19.87
CA GLY A 19 36.03 10.07 -19.85
C GLY A 19 37.04 8.95 -19.59
N ILE A 20 36.73 7.67 -19.86
CA ILE A 20 37.74 6.60 -19.84
C ILE A 20 37.83 5.90 -21.20
N VAL A 21 39.01 6.06 -21.77
CA VAL A 21 39.52 5.69 -23.09
C VAL A 21 39.77 4.18 -23.21
N PHE A 22 39.42 3.63 -24.37
CA PHE A 22 39.99 2.47 -25.08
C PHE A 22 40.47 1.26 -24.24
N GLY A 23 39.70 0.17 -24.28
CA GLY A 23 40.24 -1.13 -23.91
C GLY A 23 39.17 -2.20 -23.73
N SER A 24 39.09 -3.11 -24.71
CA SER A 24 38.48 -4.45 -24.63
C SER A 24 37.00 -4.56 -24.24
N LYS A 25 36.22 -5.07 -25.21
CA LYS A 25 34.92 -5.76 -25.09
C LYS A 25 34.62 -6.31 -23.68
N VAL A 26 33.99 -5.51 -22.84
CA VAL A 26 33.18 -6.00 -21.71
C VAL A 26 31.82 -5.31 -21.80
N PHE A 27 31.13 -5.52 -22.94
CA PHE A 27 29.68 -5.45 -22.92
C PHE A 27 29.22 -6.72 -22.19
N GLY A 28 29.08 -6.61 -20.86
CA GLY A 28 28.30 -7.58 -20.12
C GLY A 28 26.94 -7.67 -20.79
N LYS A 29 26.60 -8.85 -21.33
CA LYS A 29 25.25 -9.12 -21.80
C LYS A 29 24.32 -8.74 -20.66
N SER A 30 23.46 -7.75 -20.89
CA SER A 30 22.33 -7.50 -20.00
C SER A 30 21.59 -8.82 -19.86
N VAL A 31 21.66 -9.43 -18.67
CA VAL A 31 20.97 -10.70 -18.34
C VAL A 31 19.51 -10.42 -17.99
N VAL A 32 18.99 -9.25 -18.36
CA VAL A 32 17.55 -9.02 -18.35
C VAL A 32 16.98 -9.77 -19.54
N LYS A 33 16.75 -11.07 -19.31
CA LYS A 33 15.90 -11.90 -20.16
C LYS A 33 14.58 -11.16 -20.23
N GLU A 34 14.27 -10.54 -21.37
CA GLU A 34 12.94 -9.97 -21.62
C GLU A 34 11.94 -11.07 -21.30
N ALA A 35 11.21 -10.89 -20.20
CA ALA A 35 10.12 -11.78 -19.87
C ALA A 35 9.17 -11.74 -21.07
N SER A 36 8.97 -12.91 -21.70
CA SER A 36 8.04 -13.09 -22.80
C SER A 36 6.74 -12.32 -22.50
N ALA A 37 6.40 -11.35 -23.35
CA ALA A 37 5.28 -10.42 -23.18
C ALA A 37 3.88 -11.07 -23.25
N ALA A 38 3.79 -12.40 -23.12
CA ALA A 38 2.60 -13.15 -23.47
C ALA A 38 1.46 -13.12 -22.42
N ASN A 39 1.68 -12.59 -21.21
CA ASN A 39 0.69 -12.70 -20.10
C ASN A 39 0.43 -11.37 -19.33
N PHE A 40 0.60 -10.21 -19.95
CA PHE A 40 0.28 -8.91 -19.33
C PHE A 40 -0.88 -8.19 -20.03
N PRO A 41 -1.68 -7.39 -19.31
CA PRO A 41 -1.55 -7.05 -17.88
C PRO A 41 -2.02 -8.19 -16.95
N ILE A 42 -1.46 -8.23 -15.75
CA ILE A 42 -1.85 -9.13 -14.66
C ILE A 42 -1.99 -8.31 -13.37
N VAL A 43 -2.95 -8.68 -12.52
CA VAL A 43 -3.10 -8.14 -11.17
C VAL A 43 -3.35 -9.32 -10.22
N ILE A 44 -2.70 -9.26 -9.07
CA ILE A 44 -2.80 -10.26 -8.00
C ILE A 44 -2.99 -9.45 -6.72
N SER A 45 -3.85 -9.94 -5.83
CA SER A 45 -4.06 -9.37 -4.51
C SER A 45 -4.33 -10.49 -3.52
N THR A 46 -4.14 -10.20 -2.23
CA THR A 46 -4.34 -11.15 -1.14
C THR A 46 -5.83 -11.32 -0.81
N TRP A 47 -6.18 -12.50 -0.31
CA TRP A 47 -7.49 -12.81 0.28
C TRP A 47 -8.70 -12.75 -0.69
N ASP A 48 -9.87 -13.07 -0.17
CA ASP A 48 -11.12 -13.14 -0.95
C ASP A 48 -11.63 -11.76 -1.35
N PHE A 49 -11.46 -10.74 -0.49
CA PHE A 49 -11.73 -9.35 -0.85
C PHE A 49 -10.75 -8.82 -1.91
N GLY A 50 -9.69 -9.58 -2.25
CA GLY A 50 -8.85 -9.34 -3.41
C GLY A 50 -9.57 -9.54 -4.75
N ILE A 51 -10.63 -10.37 -4.80
CA ILE A 51 -11.43 -10.55 -6.03
C ILE A 51 -12.09 -9.24 -6.48
N PRO A 52 -12.90 -8.55 -5.64
CA PRO A 52 -13.48 -7.25 -6.03
C PRO A 52 -12.40 -6.16 -6.21
N ALA A 53 -11.30 -6.19 -5.46
CA ALA A 53 -10.16 -5.28 -5.68
C ALA A 53 -9.54 -5.46 -7.09
N ASN A 54 -9.32 -6.71 -7.50
CA ASN A 54 -8.79 -7.05 -8.82
C ASN A 54 -9.75 -6.62 -9.93
N GLN A 55 -11.07 -6.74 -9.72
CA GLN A 55 -12.06 -6.26 -10.69
C GLN A 55 -11.96 -4.75 -10.90
N GLU A 56 -11.77 -3.97 -9.84
CA GLU A 56 -11.57 -2.52 -9.96
C GLU A 56 -10.25 -2.17 -10.65
N ALA A 57 -9.14 -2.80 -10.23
CA ALA A 57 -7.84 -2.65 -10.88
C ALA A 57 -7.90 -3.00 -12.37
N TRP A 58 -8.64 -4.04 -12.74
CA TRP A 58 -8.80 -4.49 -14.13
C TRP A 58 -9.49 -3.47 -15.03
N LYS A 59 -10.39 -2.62 -14.49
CA LYS A 59 -11.01 -1.52 -15.26
C LYS A 59 -9.99 -0.53 -15.82
N ILE A 60 -8.84 -0.40 -15.14
CA ILE A 60 -7.72 0.45 -15.54
C ILE A 60 -6.76 -0.34 -16.44
N LEU A 61 -6.35 -1.54 -16.00
CA LEU A 61 -5.37 -2.35 -16.72
C LEU A 61 -5.87 -2.79 -18.11
N SER A 62 -7.14 -3.20 -18.23
CA SER A 62 -7.73 -3.63 -19.52
C SER A 62 -7.77 -2.52 -20.58
N LYS A 63 -7.59 -1.27 -20.17
CA LYS A 63 -7.53 -0.09 -21.05
C LYS A 63 -6.10 0.39 -21.31
N GLY A 64 -5.09 -0.36 -20.87
CA GLY A 64 -3.68 0.03 -20.95
C GLY A 64 -3.28 1.12 -19.96
N GLY A 65 -4.04 1.31 -18.87
CA GLY A 65 -3.68 2.25 -17.80
C GLY A 65 -2.44 1.81 -17.01
N ARG A 66 -1.89 2.71 -16.20
CA ARG A 66 -0.68 2.43 -15.40
C ARG A 66 -0.99 1.46 -14.27
N ALA A 67 -0.04 0.56 -13.98
CA ALA A 67 -0.12 -0.36 -12.85
C ALA A 67 -0.31 0.37 -11.51
N LEU A 68 0.38 1.50 -11.31
CA LEU A 68 0.26 2.33 -10.11
C LEU A 68 -1.19 2.82 -9.87
N ASP A 69 -1.87 3.25 -10.93
CA ASP A 69 -3.26 3.71 -10.85
C ASP A 69 -4.21 2.53 -10.58
N ALA A 70 -3.92 1.36 -11.18
CA ALA A 70 -4.71 0.16 -11.01
C ALA A 70 -4.67 -0.38 -9.57
N VAL A 71 -3.48 -0.47 -8.96
CA VAL A 71 -3.34 -0.98 -7.58
C VAL A 71 -3.97 -0.03 -6.58
N GLU A 72 -3.79 1.29 -6.74
CA GLU A 72 -4.45 2.28 -5.87
C GLU A 72 -5.97 2.18 -5.96
N ALA A 73 -6.53 2.05 -7.17
CA ALA A 73 -7.98 1.89 -7.34
C ALA A 73 -8.49 0.57 -6.74
N GLY A 74 -7.73 -0.52 -6.90
CA GLY A 74 -8.07 -1.84 -6.38
C GLY A 74 -8.17 -1.85 -4.85
N VAL A 75 -7.14 -1.36 -4.16
CA VAL A 75 -7.09 -1.41 -2.68
C VAL A 75 -8.08 -0.44 -2.02
N LYS A 76 -8.54 0.61 -2.71
CA LYS A 76 -9.60 1.49 -2.22
C LYS A 76 -10.93 0.78 -2.03
N ILE A 77 -11.14 -0.37 -2.68
CA ILE A 77 -12.35 -1.18 -2.52
C ILE A 77 -12.47 -1.72 -1.08
N PRO A 78 -11.53 -2.54 -0.57
CA PRO A 78 -11.61 -3.00 0.81
C PRO A 78 -11.42 -1.87 1.83
N GLU A 79 -10.66 -0.80 1.52
CA GLU A 79 -10.56 0.37 2.42
C GLU A 79 -11.91 1.07 2.69
N ALA A 80 -12.84 1.02 1.73
CA ALA A 80 -14.15 1.64 1.84
C ALA A 80 -15.27 0.67 2.27
N ASP A 81 -14.99 -0.64 2.39
CA ASP A 81 -16.00 -1.64 2.69
C ASP A 81 -16.29 -1.68 4.21
N PRO A 82 -17.48 -1.23 4.67
CA PRO A 82 -17.81 -1.24 6.10
C PRO A 82 -17.91 -2.65 6.69
N ASN A 83 -17.98 -3.69 5.86
CA ASN A 83 -17.99 -5.08 6.31
C ASN A 83 -16.57 -5.66 6.42
N ASN A 84 -15.54 -4.92 5.98
CA ASN A 84 -14.14 -5.30 6.13
C ASN A 84 -13.56 -4.65 7.41
N HIS A 85 -13.19 -5.48 8.38
CA HIS A 85 -12.67 -5.05 9.68
C HIS A 85 -11.14 -5.13 9.76
N SER A 86 -10.44 -5.46 8.66
CA SER A 86 -8.98 -5.49 8.60
C SER A 86 -8.36 -4.42 7.70
N VAL A 87 -9.14 -3.69 6.90
CA VAL A 87 -8.62 -2.68 5.96
C VAL A 87 -9.47 -1.40 5.99
N GLY A 88 -8.82 -0.25 6.20
CA GLY A 88 -9.46 1.06 6.06
C GLY A 88 -10.57 1.36 7.07
N ALA A 89 -11.68 1.91 6.57
CA ALA A 89 -12.85 2.23 7.39
C ALA A 89 -13.44 0.96 8.02
N ALA A 90 -14.04 1.09 9.21
CA ALA A 90 -14.56 -0.05 9.99
C ALA A 90 -13.50 -1.06 10.47
N GLY A 91 -12.21 -0.80 10.25
CA GLY A 91 -11.12 -1.57 10.87
C GLY A 91 -11.30 -1.70 12.38
N TYR A 92 -10.93 -2.85 12.94
CA TYR A 92 -10.90 -2.99 14.39
C TYR A 92 -9.87 -2.04 14.99
N PRO A 93 -10.20 -1.36 16.10
CA PRO A 93 -9.30 -0.40 16.71
C PRO A 93 -8.14 -1.10 17.44
N ASP A 94 -7.14 -0.32 17.81
CA ASP A 94 -6.19 -0.71 18.83
C ASP A 94 -6.86 -0.91 20.20
N ARG A 95 -6.05 -1.32 21.19
CA ARG A 95 -6.53 -1.60 22.55
C ARG A 95 -7.22 -0.40 23.22
N ASP A 96 -6.84 0.81 22.81
CA ASP A 96 -7.26 2.07 23.39
C ASP A 96 -8.48 2.66 22.63
N GLY A 97 -8.94 1.98 21.58
CA GLY A 97 -10.13 2.34 20.82
C GLY A 97 -9.85 3.20 19.58
N HIS A 98 -8.59 3.34 19.19
CA HIS A 98 -8.19 4.14 18.03
C HIS A 98 -8.08 3.29 16.77
N VAL A 99 -8.75 3.70 15.70
CA VAL A 99 -8.56 3.09 14.37
C VAL A 99 -7.40 3.79 13.69
N THR A 100 -6.23 3.16 13.76
CA THR A 100 -4.99 3.62 13.14
C THR A 100 -4.68 2.78 11.91
N LEU A 101 -4.38 3.44 10.79
CA LEU A 101 -4.19 2.76 9.50
C LEU A 101 -2.77 2.94 8.97
N ASP A 102 -2.29 1.88 8.33
CA ASP A 102 -0.98 1.78 7.70
C ASP A 102 -1.16 1.49 6.21
N ALA A 103 -0.40 2.17 5.35
CA ALA A 103 -0.37 1.88 3.91
C ALA A 103 0.95 2.32 3.28
N CYS A 104 1.39 1.62 2.25
CA CYS A 104 2.51 2.04 1.41
C CYS A 104 2.25 1.74 -0.06
N ILE A 105 2.89 2.48 -0.94
CA ILE A 105 2.80 2.31 -2.39
C ILE A 105 4.17 2.50 -3.03
N MET A 106 4.42 1.78 -4.13
CA MET A 106 5.66 1.85 -4.89
C MET A 106 5.36 1.76 -6.40
N ASP A 107 6.06 2.56 -7.20
CA ASP A 107 5.92 2.57 -8.67
C ASP A 107 7.04 1.80 -9.39
N GLU A 108 6.93 1.72 -10.72
CA GLU A 108 7.86 0.99 -11.58
C GLU A 108 9.29 1.56 -11.61
N LYS A 109 9.51 2.75 -11.06
CA LYS A 109 10.80 3.46 -11.04
C LYS A 109 11.44 3.45 -9.65
N GLY A 110 10.83 2.77 -8.68
CA GLY A 110 11.26 2.76 -7.29
C GLY A 110 10.94 4.04 -6.52
N ASN A 111 10.01 4.88 -7.02
CA ASN A 111 9.41 5.89 -6.16
C ASN A 111 8.48 5.19 -5.17
N CYS A 112 8.49 5.61 -3.92
CA CYS A 112 7.64 5.04 -2.89
C CYS A 112 7.14 6.11 -1.92
N GLY A 113 6.05 5.79 -1.23
CA GLY A 113 5.47 6.60 -0.18
C GLY A 113 4.67 5.72 0.78
N GLY A 114 4.52 6.19 2.00
CA GLY A 114 3.87 5.43 3.06
C GLY A 114 3.35 6.31 4.17
N VAL A 115 2.37 5.75 4.87
CA VAL A 115 1.77 6.28 6.10
C VAL A 115 1.69 5.15 7.12
N ALA A 116 1.89 5.48 8.40
CA ALA A 116 1.67 4.53 9.49
C ALA A 116 1.05 5.20 10.71
N ALA A 117 0.32 4.43 11.52
CA ALA A 117 -0.44 4.87 12.68
C ALA A 117 -1.34 6.08 12.38
N MET A 118 -1.85 6.21 11.15
CA MET A 118 -2.62 7.38 10.72
C MET A 118 -4.09 7.22 11.09
N GLU A 119 -4.65 8.20 11.79
CA GLU A 119 -6.07 8.19 12.15
C GLU A 119 -6.91 9.07 11.20
N TYR A 120 -8.21 8.78 11.18
CA TYR A 120 -9.29 9.60 10.62
C TYR A 120 -9.37 9.74 9.09
N ILE A 121 -8.53 9.04 8.33
CA ILE A 121 -8.54 9.07 6.86
C ILE A 121 -8.86 7.67 6.36
N ASP A 122 -9.96 7.52 5.63
CA ASP A 122 -10.47 6.21 5.18
C ASP A 122 -9.65 5.56 4.07
N HIS A 123 -8.93 6.37 3.28
CA HIS A 123 -8.08 5.91 2.17
C HIS A 123 -6.59 6.19 2.41
N PRO A 124 -5.92 5.45 3.31
CA PRO A 124 -4.50 5.65 3.62
C PRO A 124 -3.59 5.42 2.41
N ILE A 125 -3.94 4.54 1.46
CA ILE A 125 -3.12 4.34 0.25
C ILE A 125 -3.00 5.60 -0.61
N ALA A 126 -4.07 6.40 -0.68
CA ALA A 126 -4.07 7.64 -1.44
C ALA A 126 -3.16 8.69 -0.77
N VAL A 127 -3.10 8.69 0.56
CA VAL A 127 -2.16 9.54 1.31
C VAL A 127 -0.73 9.05 1.11
N ALA A 128 -0.48 7.74 1.15
CA ALA A 128 0.84 7.16 0.85
C ALA A 128 1.33 7.57 -0.56
N ARG A 129 0.45 7.55 -1.56
CA ARG A 129 0.77 8.05 -2.90
C ARG A 129 1.07 9.55 -2.92
N MET A 130 0.34 10.36 -2.16
CA MET A 130 0.67 11.78 -2.03
C MET A 130 2.01 12.01 -1.34
N VAL A 131 2.39 11.21 -0.33
CA VAL A 131 3.72 11.28 0.28
C VAL A 131 4.80 11.08 -0.79
N MET A 132 4.64 10.06 -1.63
CA MET A 132 5.53 9.74 -2.76
C MET A 132 5.67 10.88 -3.78
N GLU A 133 4.54 11.49 -4.16
CA GLU A 133 4.47 12.44 -5.27
C GLU A 133 4.73 13.90 -4.86
N LYS A 134 4.33 14.30 -3.64
CA LYS A 134 4.30 15.70 -3.20
C LYS A 134 5.36 16.07 -2.16
N THR A 135 6.07 15.09 -1.59
CA THR A 135 7.05 15.34 -0.53
C THR A 135 8.44 14.83 -0.91
N PRO A 136 9.52 15.35 -0.27
CA PRO A 136 10.84 14.75 -0.38
C PRO A 136 11.00 13.51 0.54
N HIS A 137 9.98 13.14 1.31
CA HIS A 137 9.98 12.02 2.25
C HIS A 137 9.32 10.78 1.62
N VAL A 138 9.49 9.62 2.26
CA VAL A 138 8.89 8.35 1.83
C VAL A 138 7.94 7.76 2.87
N LEU A 139 7.92 8.29 4.10
CA LEU A 139 7.07 7.81 5.19
C LEU A 139 6.71 8.97 6.11
N LEU A 140 5.42 9.13 6.40
CA LEU A 140 4.90 9.99 7.47
C LEU A 140 4.12 9.12 8.46
N VAL A 141 4.12 9.48 9.75
CA VAL A 141 3.46 8.65 10.77
C VAL A 141 2.63 9.48 11.73
N GLY A 142 1.59 8.85 12.31
CA GLY A 142 0.76 9.43 13.35
C GLY A 142 0.03 10.70 12.91
N GLU A 143 -0.05 11.66 13.83
CA GLU A 143 -0.69 12.96 13.60
C GLU A 143 -0.10 13.72 12.42
N GLY A 144 1.22 13.61 12.18
CA GLY A 144 1.86 14.26 11.04
C GLY A 144 1.37 13.74 9.68
N ALA A 145 1.04 12.45 9.59
CA ALA A 145 0.42 11.87 8.40
C ALA A 145 -1.01 12.39 8.20
N THR A 146 -1.81 12.44 9.28
CA THR A 146 -3.18 12.98 9.25
C THR A 146 -3.17 14.47 8.86
N GLN A 147 -2.29 15.28 9.45
CA GLN A 147 -2.16 16.70 9.12
C GLN A 147 -1.83 16.88 7.64
N PHE A 148 -0.84 16.16 7.12
CA PHE A 148 -0.47 16.19 5.72
C PHE A 148 -1.65 15.81 4.80
N ALA A 149 -2.45 14.81 5.18
CA ALA A 149 -3.64 14.44 4.42
C ALA A 149 -4.67 15.58 4.38
N LEU A 150 -4.96 16.20 5.52
CA LEU A 150 -5.92 17.31 5.63
C LEU A 150 -5.48 18.53 4.81
N GLU A 151 -4.19 18.91 4.88
CA GLU A 151 -3.61 20.00 4.09
C GLU A 151 -3.70 19.75 2.57
N ASN A 152 -3.82 18.48 2.18
CA ASN A 152 -4.00 18.06 0.80
C ASN A 152 -5.46 17.76 0.42
N GLY A 153 -6.42 18.18 1.23
CA GLY A 153 -7.85 18.16 0.89
C GLY A 153 -8.59 16.90 1.31
N PHE A 154 -7.96 15.99 2.06
CA PHE A 154 -8.69 14.90 2.70
C PHE A 154 -9.54 15.44 3.84
N LYS A 155 -10.59 14.69 4.19
CA LYS A 155 -11.52 15.07 5.25
C LYS A 155 -11.38 14.11 6.41
N LYS A 156 -11.35 14.66 7.62
CA LYS A 156 -11.42 13.89 8.86
C LYS A 156 -12.74 13.11 8.91
N LYS A 157 -12.67 11.79 9.09
CA LYS A 157 -13.82 10.88 9.25
C LYS A 157 -13.65 10.07 10.52
N VAL A 158 -14.78 9.71 11.15
CA VAL A 158 -14.78 8.71 12.22
C VAL A 158 -14.75 7.34 11.56
N LEU A 159 -13.66 6.60 11.77
CA LEU A 159 -13.44 5.29 11.16
C LEU A 159 -13.97 4.14 12.02
N LEU A 160 -14.07 4.36 13.34
CA LEU A 160 -14.63 3.41 14.29
C LEU A 160 -16.15 3.34 14.10
N THR A 161 -16.64 2.26 13.50
CA THR A 161 -18.07 2.00 13.36
C THR A 161 -18.67 1.46 14.65
N ALA A 162 -20.00 1.51 14.78
CA ALA A 162 -20.70 0.99 15.95
C ALA A 162 -20.44 -0.52 16.16
N ASP A 163 -20.31 -1.28 15.07
CA ASP A 163 -20.00 -2.72 15.13
C ASP A 163 -18.58 -2.96 15.64
N SER A 164 -17.59 -2.22 15.13
CA SER A 164 -16.20 -2.31 15.59
C SER A 164 -16.04 -1.83 17.04
N GLU A 165 -16.76 -0.78 17.45
CA GLU A 165 -16.78 -0.30 18.84
C GLU A 165 -17.39 -1.36 19.78
N LYS A 166 -18.48 -2.01 19.36
CA LYS A 166 -19.10 -3.10 20.11
C LYS A 166 -18.15 -4.29 20.27
N ALA A 167 -17.46 -4.68 19.20
CA ALA A 167 -16.47 -5.76 19.25
C ALA A 167 -15.30 -5.42 20.20
N TRP A 168 -14.79 -4.19 20.14
CA TRP A 168 -13.75 -3.71 21.04
C TRP A 168 -14.19 -3.71 22.51
N LYS A 169 -15.40 -3.21 22.82
CA LYS A 169 -15.96 -3.25 24.18
C LYS A 169 -16.16 -4.67 24.70
N GLU A 170 -16.50 -5.62 23.84
CA GLU A 170 -16.59 -7.03 24.22
C GLU A 170 -15.19 -7.59 24.54
N TRP A 171 -14.19 -7.27 23.71
CA TRP A 171 -12.80 -7.65 23.94
C TRP A 171 -12.27 -7.11 25.28
N LEU A 172 -12.56 -5.84 25.61
CA LEU A 172 -12.13 -5.18 26.86
C LEU A 172 -12.56 -5.92 28.14
N LYS A 173 -13.66 -6.69 28.11
CA LYS A 173 -14.09 -7.49 29.26
C LYS A 173 -13.06 -8.57 29.65
N THR A 174 -12.29 -9.04 28.68
CA THR A 174 -11.26 -10.07 28.90
C THR A 174 -9.83 -9.51 28.78
N ALA A 175 -9.61 -8.54 27.88
CA ALA A 175 -8.33 -7.92 27.58
C ALA A 175 -7.16 -8.93 27.41
N LYS A 176 -7.45 -10.11 26.86
CA LYS A 176 -6.45 -11.17 26.70
C LYS A 176 -5.70 -10.98 25.38
N TYR A 177 -4.39 -10.73 25.48
CA TYR A 177 -3.45 -10.66 24.36
C TYR A 177 -3.00 -12.05 23.91
N LYS A 178 -3.93 -12.91 23.50
CA LYS A 178 -3.57 -14.18 22.90
C LYS A 178 -3.39 -13.97 21.40
N PRO A 179 -2.16 -14.06 20.84
CA PRO A 179 -1.97 -13.97 19.40
C PRO A 179 -2.64 -15.19 18.74
N GLU A 180 -3.60 -14.95 17.86
CA GLU A 180 -4.21 -15.95 17.01
C GLU A 180 -3.76 -15.69 15.58
N ILE A 181 -3.12 -16.69 14.96
CA ILE A 181 -2.63 -16.59 13.57
C ILE A 181 -3.84 -16.57 12.63
N ASN A 182 -3.84 -15.62 11.70
CA ASN A 182 -4.84 -15.44 10.64
C ASN A 182 -6.30 -15.28 11.12
N VAL A 183 -6.56 -14.36 12.05
CA VAL A 183 -7.92 -14.15 12.59
C VAL A 183 -8.90 -13.65 11.52
N GLU A 184 -8.41 -12.88 10.55
CA GLU A 184 -9.14 -12.33 9.40
C GLU A 184 -9.73 -13.42 8.51
N ASN A 185 -9.05 -14.57 8.36
CA ASN A 185 -9.59 -15.72 7.61
C ASN A 185 -10.89 -16.29 8.18
N ARG A 186 -11.02 -16.29 9.50
CA ARG A 186 -12.23 -16.78 10.16
C ARG A 186 -13.43 -15.88 9.91
N LEU A 187 -13.18 -14.60 9.63
CA LEU A 187 -14.19 -13.58 9.35
C LEU A 187 -14.58 -13.56 7.86
N TYR A 188 -13.67 -13.91 6.93
CA TYR A 188 -13.85 -13.73 5.46
C TYR A 188 -13.66 -14.99 4.57
N SER A 189 -13.64 -16.19 5.16
CA SER A 189 -13.31 -17.50 4.55
C SER A 189 -13.67 -17.80 3.08
N PRO A 190 -12.81 -18.59 2.41
CA PRO A 190 -13.22 -19.80 1.70
C PRO A 190 -12.50 -21.06 2.27
N LYS A 191 -12.97 -22.23 1.87
CA LYS A 191 -12.68 -23.59 2.40
C LYS A 191 -11.22 -24.11 2.28
N LYS A 192 -10.16 -23.32 2.45
CA LYS A 192 -8.77 -23.82 2.41
C LYS A 192 -7.93 -23.40 3.62
N LEU A 193 -6.96 -24.26 3.95
CA LEU A 193 -6.21 -24.30 5.21
C LEU A 193 -5.40 -23.02 5.50
N PRO A 194 -5.38 -22.55 6.76
CA PRO A 194 -4.65 -21.35 7.18
C PRO A 194 -3.13 -21.57 7.31
N GLY A 195 -2.32 -20.56 6.93
CA GLY A 195 -0.91 -20.40 7.30
C GLY A 195 0.14 -21.07 6.40
N ASN A 196 0.38 -20.52 5.20
CA ASN A 196 1.53 -20.90 4.37
C ASN A 196 2.30 -19.66 3.85
N GLU A 197 3.39 -19.90 3.15
CA GLU A 197 4.30 -18.89 2.56
C GLU A 197 3.63 -17.90 1.55
N TYR A 198 2.34 -18.07 1.27
CA TYR A 198 1.55 -17.24 0.34
C TYR A 198 0.54 -16.34 1.07
N ASN A 199 0.62 -16.26 2.40
CA ASN A 199 -0.34 -15.56 3.23
C ASN A 199 0.28 -14.31 3.88
N HIS A 200 -0.05 -13.12 3.37
CA HIS A 200 0.40 -11.84 3.92
C HIS A 200 -0.77 -11.06 4.51
N ASP A 201 -0.55 -10.46 5.68
CA ASP A 201 -1.55 -9.82 6.55
C ASP A 201 -2.04 -8.44 6.04
N THR A 202 -1.75 -8.10 4.79
CA THR A 202 -2.04 -6.80 4.17
C THR A 202 -2.44 -6.99 2.72
N ILE A 203 -3.37 -6.17 2.22
CA ILE A 203 -3.63 -6.13 0.79
C ILE A 203 -2.42 -5.53 0.06
N GLY A 204 -1.83 -6.33 -0.82
CA GLY A 204 -0.75 -5.95 -1.73
C GLY A 204 -1.17 -6.05 -3.18
#